data_AF-A0A938H6S4-F1
#
_entry.id   AF-A0A938H6S4-F1
#
_cell.length_a   1.000
_cell.length_b   1.000
_cell.length_c   1.000
_cell.angle_alpha   90.00
_cell.angle_beta   90.00
_cell.angle_gamma   90.00
#
_symmetry.space_group_name_H-M   'P 1'
#
loop_
_entity.id
_entity.type
_entity.pdbx_description
1 polymer ?
#
loop_
_entity_poly.entity_id
_entity_poly.type
_entity_poly.pdbx_seq_one_letter_code
_entity_poly.pdbx_strand_id
1 'polypeptide(L)'
;MNVDRSTAMSRAAKLEELEQEIRARIPRPSARLHISLSNPPIRTVYQTQMRIAGKRDDVLDFIASLYDEVKGMVRPDGTLPLSVQAIESESSEHIQLLLVRDLYEG
;
A
#
# COMPACT_ATOMS: atom_id res chain seq x y z
N MET A 1 34.15 16.18 8.41
CA MET A 1 33.78 14.77 8.12
C MET A 1 32.29 14.63 8.39
N ASN A 2 31.46 14.68 7.34
CA ASN A 2 30.01 14.49 7.41
C ASN A 2 29.74 12.98 7.32
N VAL A 3 29.35 12.36 8.44
CA VAL A 3 29.02 10.94 8.50
C VAL A 3 27.61 10.81 9.07
N ASP A 4 26.72 10.21 8.26
CA ASP A 4 25.47 9.53 8.61
C ASP A 4 24.40 10.27 9.44
N ARG A 5 23.74 11.27 8.83
CA ARG A 5 22.34 11.60 9.18
C ARG A 5 21.32 11.20 8.11
N SER A 6 21.76 10.56 7.01
CA SER A 6 20.97 10.45 5.77
C SER A 6 20.40 9.04 5.46
N THR A 7 20.63 8.02 6.28
CA THR A 7 20.42 6.62 5.83
C THR A 7 19.51 5.78 6.72
N ALA A 8 19.01 6.30 7.84
CA ALA A 8 18.04 5.61 8.69
C ALA A 8 16.69 6.34 8.68
N MET A 9 15.90 6.16 7.62
CA MET A 9 14.50 6.57 7.67
C MET A 9 13.75 5.73 8.71
N SER A 10 12.86 6.36 9.47
CA SER A 10 11.95 5.63 10.33
C SER A 10 10.99 4.79 9.48
N ARG A 11 10.49 3.67 10.02
CA ARG A 11 9.50 2.82 9.34
C ARG A 11 8.25 3.61 8.95
N ALA A 12 7.84 4.59 9.76
CA ALA A 12 6.70 5.44 9.49
C ALA A 12 6.96 6.39 8.31
N ALA A 13 8.13 7.04 8.27
CA ALA A 13 8.51 7.91 7.16
C ALA A 13 8.59 7.15 5.84
N LYS A 14 9.11 5.92 5.87
CA LYS A 14 9.17 5.06 4.68
C LYS A 14 7.80 4.64 4.16
N LEU A 15 6.85 4.36 5.06
CA LEU A 15 5.47 4.06 4.69
C LEU A 15 4.79 5.28 4.07
N GLU A 16 5.02 6.47 4.63
CA GLU A 16 4.48 7.72 4.10
C GLU A 16 5.04 8.03 2.70
N GLU A 17 6.34 7.88 2.48
CA GLU A 17 6.95 8.05 1.16
C GLU A 17 6.36 7.08 0.14
N LEU A 18 6.20 5.81 0.51
CA LEU A 18 5.59 4.80 -0.36
C LEU A 18 4.13 5.14 -0.70
N GLU A 19 3.35 5.60 0.27
CA GLU A 19 1.97 6.05 0.07
C GLU A 19 1.90 7.24 -0.89
N GLN A 20 2.82 8.20 -0.75
CA GLN A 20 2.93 9.33 -1.68
C GLN A 20 3.31 8.86 -3.09
N GLU A 21 4.26 7.92 -3.22
CA GLU A 21 4.64 7.31 -4.49
C GLU A 21 3.43 6.65 -5.17
N ILE A 22 2.67 5.83 -4.43
CA ILE A 22 1.46 5.15 -4.93
C ILE A 22 0.43 6.17 -5.41
N ARG A 23 0.16 7.21 -4.63
CA ARG A 23 -0.83 8.25 -4.98
C ARG A 23 -0.44 9.08 -6.21
N ALA A 24 0.85 9.20 -6.50
CA ALA A 24 1.36 9.94 -7.65
C ALA A 24 1.38 9.09 -8.95
N ARG A 25 1.15 7.78 -8.88
CA ARG A 25 1.23 6.87 -10.03
C ARG A 25 0.02 7.00 -10.95
N ILE A 26 0.28 6.82 -12.24
CA ILE A 26 -0.74 6.55 -13.26
C ILE A 26 -0.75 5.03 -13.50
N PRO A 27 -1.75 4.28 -13.01
CA PRO A 27 -1.70 2.83 -12.98
C PRO A 27 -1.76 2.21 -14.38
N ARG A 28 -0.83 1.29 -14.68
CA ARG A 28 -0.84 0.51 -15.92
C ARG A 28 -1.90 -0.61 -15.83
N PRO A 29 -2.77 -0.81 -16.84
CA PRO A 29 -3.79 -1.86 -16.81
C PRO A 29 -3.24 -3.29 -16.63
N SER A 30 -2.02 -3.55 -17.13
CA SER A 30 -1.37 -4.86 -17.06
C SER A 30 -0.84 -5.24 -15.67
N ALA A 31 -0.79 -4.30 -14.72
CA ALA A 31 -0.26 -4.54 -13.37
C ALA A 31 -0.95 -5.71 -12.65
N ARG A 32 -2.26 -5.88 -12.87
CA ARG A 32 -3.09 -6.96 -12.30
C ARG A 32 -2.63 -8.37 -12.65
N LEU A 33 -1.89 -8.54 -13.75
CA LEU A 33 -1.52 -9.86 -14.28
C LEU A 33 -0.31 -10.47 -13.55
N HIS A 34 0.46 -9.67 -12.81
CA HIS A 34 1.76 -10.09 -12.26
C HIS A 34 1.85 -10.03 -10.74
N ILE A 35 0.70 -9.99 -10.07
CA ILE A 35 0.64 -9.93 -8.60
C ILE A 35 0.10 -11.22 -8.01
N SER A 36 0.58 -11.53 -6.81
CA SER A 36 0.03 -12.56 -5.94
C SER A 36 -0.80 -11.90 -4.84
N LEU A 37 -2.00 -12.43 -4.60
CA LEU A 37 -2.91 -11.98 -3.56
C LEU A 37 -3.10 -13.08 -2.52
N SER A 38 -3.01 -12.72 -1.24
CA SER A 38 -3.39 -13.61 -0.15
C SER A 38 -4.06 -12.83 0.98
N ASN A 39 -4.98 -13.48 1.69
CA ASN A 39 -5.69 -12.87 2.81
C ASN A 39 -5.14 -13.45 4.12
N PRO A 40 -4.25 -12.74 4.83
CA PRO A 40 -3.79 -13.21 6.13
C PRO A 40 -4.95 -13.36 7.13
N PRO A 41 -4.79 -14.17 8.19
CA PRO A 41 -5.80 -14.30 9.23
C PRO A 41 -6.06 -12.93 9.87
N ILE A 42 -7.32 -12.50 9.80
CA ILE A 42 -7.77 -11.24 10.36
C ILE A 42 -8.09 -11.41 11.85
N ARG A 43 -7.69 -10.44 12.67
CA ARG A 43 -7.95 -10.45 14.12
C ARG A 43 -9.26 -9.74 14.52
N THR A 44 -9.90 -8.99 13.62
CA THR A 44 -11.04 -8.10 13.92
C THR A 44 -12.14 -8.19 12.88
N VAL A 45 -13.41 -8.09 13.28
CA VAL A 45 -14.56 -8.13 12.34
C VAL A 45 -14.75 -6.87 11.50
N TYR A 46 -14.10 -5.75 11.87
CA TYR A 46 -14.32 -4.44 11.24
C TYR A 46 -13.32 -4.10 10.13
N GLN A 47 -12.30 -4.93 9.94
CA GLN A 47 -11.24 -4.71 8.96
C GLN A 47 -10.98 -6.00 8.21
N THR A 48 -10.59 -5.88 6.95
CA THR A 48 -9.97 -6.97 6.19
C THR A 48 -8.53 -6.59 5.85
N GLN A 49 -7.70 -7.61 5.74
CA GLN A 49 -6.30 -7.46 5.34
C GLN A 49 -6.06 -8.20 4.04
N MET A 50 -5.32 -7.56 3.16
CA MET A 50 -4.90 -8.13 1.88
C MET A 50 -3.40 -7.98 1.74
N ARG A 51 -2.70 -9.10 1.55
CA ARG A 51 -1.29 -9.12 1.22
C ARG A 51 -1.14 -9.19 -0.29
N ILE A 52 -0.37 -8.27 -0.83
CA ILE A 52 -0.10 -8.12 -2.26
C ILE A 52 1.40 -8.23 -2.45
N ALA A 53 1.84 -9.20 -3.26
CA ALA A 53 3.25 -9.42 -3.54
C ALA A 53 3.49 -9.50 -5.05
N GLY A 54 4.65 -9.02 -5.51
CA GLY A 54 5.00 -9.08 -6.93
C GLY A 54 6.16 -8.16 -7.27
N LYS A 55 6.29 -7.84 -8.56
CA LYS A 55 7.23 -6.80 -9.01
C LYS A 55 6.83 -5.45 -8.42
N ARG A 56 7.82 -4.65 -8.00
CA ARG A 56 7.59 -3.37 -7.32
C ARG A 56 6.57 -2.51 -8.08
N ASP A 57 6.85 -2.21 -9.34
CA ASP A 57 6.00 -1.31 -10.12
C ASP A 57 4.60 -1.88 -10.38
N ASP A 58 4.47 -3.20 -10.56
CA ASP A 58 3.17 -3.83 -10.78
C ASP A 58 2.33 -3.82 -9.50
N VAL A 59 2.94 -4.01 -8.33
CA VAL A 59 2.25 -3.90 -7.04
C VAL A 59 1.81 -2.46 -6.79
N LEU A 60 2.70 -1.48 -6.98
CA LEU A 60 2.38 -0.07 -6.71
C LEU A 60 1.32 0.46 -7.67
N ASP A 61 1.37 0.09 -8.95
CA ASP A 61 0.33 0.44 -9.92
C ASP A 61 -1.00 -0.25 -9.61
N PHE A 62 -0.97 -1.51 -9.15
CA PHE A 62 -2.19 -2.19 -8.75
C PHE A 62 -2.87 -1.48 -7.57
N ILE A 63 -2.10 -1.10 -6.54
CA ILE A 63 -2.65 -0.38 -5.38
C ILE A 63 -3.14 1.01 -5.79
N ALA A 64 -2.42 1.72 -6.66
CA ALA A 64 -2.88 3.00 -7.20
C ALA A 64 -4.25 2.84 -7.90
N SER A 65 -4.45 1.75 -8.66
CA SER A 65 -5.76 1.46 -9.26
C SER A 65 -6.86 1.21 -8.22
N LEU A 66 -6.54 0.56 -7.09
CA LEU A 66 -7.49 0.36 -5.99
C LEU A 66 -7.84 1.68 -5.31
N TYR A 67 -6.87 2.57 -5.11
CA TYR A 67 -7.12 3.92 -4.56
C TYR A 67 -8.04 4.73 -5.46
N ASP A 68 -7.83 4.65 -6.78
CA ASP A 68 -8.70 5.29 -7.76
C ASP A 68 -10.14 4.74 -7.73
N GLU A 69 -10.32 3.44 -7.47
CA GLU A 69 -11.64 2.81 -7.32
C GLU A 69 -12.39 3.29 -6.07
N VAL A 70 -11.66 3.58 -4.98
CA VAL A 70 -12.27 3.99 -3.69
C VAL A 70 -12.18 5.50 -3.41
N LYS A 71 -11.67 6.32 -4.33
CA LYS A 71 -11.52 7.78 -4.12
C LYS A 71 -12.84 8.54 -3.94
N GLY A 72 -13.97 7.96 -4.33
CA GLY A 72 -15.30 8.52 -4.06
C GLY A 72 -15.84 8.18 -2.67
N MET A 73 -15.16 7.28 -1.95
CA MET A 73 -15.55 6.75 -0.64
C MET A 73 -14.72 7.34 0.50
N VAL A 74 -14.18 8.55 0.31
CA VAL A 74 -13.40 9.26 1.34
C VAL A 74 -14.28 9.48 2.56
N ARG A 75 -13.73 9.15 3.72
CA ARG A 75 -14.39 9.34 5.02
C ARG A 75 -14.54 10.80 5.40
N PRO A 76 -15.40 11.10 6.40
CA PRO A 76 -15.48 12.43 6.99
C PRO A 76 -14.14 12.97 7.52
N ASP A 77 -13.23 12.09 7.93
CA ASP A 77 -11.88 12.45 8.40
C ASP A 77 -10.85 12.66 7.26
N GLY A 78 -11.27 12.53 6.00
CA GLY A 78 -10.42 12.71 4.82
C GLY A 78 -9.59 11.48 4.45
N THR A 79 -9.76 10.34 5.13
CA THR A 79 -9.02 9.10 4.83
C THR A 79 -9.76 8.21 3.81
N LEU A 80 -8.99 7.44 3.03
CA LEU A 80 -9.55 6.39 2.19
C LEU A 80 -9.89 5.17 3.07
N PRO A 81 -10.92 4.39 2.72
CA PRO A 81 -11.28 3.15 3.43
C PRO A 81 -10.28 2.01 3.14
N LEU A 82 -9.19 2.30 2.44
CA LEU A 82 -8.11 1.41 2.03
C LEU A 82 -6.78 2.14 2.20
N SER A 83 -5.81 1.50 2.85
CA SER A 83 -4.45 2.04 3.01
C SER A 83 -3.39 0.94 3.11
N VAL A 84 -2.13 1.28 2.85
CA VAL A 84 -0.99 0.41 3.11
C VAL A 84 -0.66 0.44 4.60
N GLN A 85 -0.90 -0.69 5.27
CA GLN A 85 -0.61 -0.86 6.69
C GLN A 85 0.87 -1.13 6.94
N ALA A 86 1.51 -1.93 6.09
CA ALA A 86 2.90 -2.32 6.28
C ALA A 86 3.60 -2.70 4.97
N ILE A 87 4.90 -2.39 4.92
CA ILE A 87 5.86 -3.03 4.03
C ILE A 87 6.34 -4.30 4.74
N GLU A 88 5.99 -5.47 4.21
CA GLU A 88 6.37 -6.76 4.80
C GLU A 88 7.70 -7.28 4.24
N SER A 89 7.98 -7.03 2.96
CA SER A 89 9.30 -7.25 2.35
C SER A 89 9.51 -6.30 1.17
N GLU A 90 10.77 -5.92 0.91
CA GLU A 90 11.09 -4.99 -0.17
C GLU A 90 12.52 -5.20 -0.65
N SER A 91 12.67 -5.16 -1.98
CA SER A 91 13.92 -5.13 -2.72
C SER A 91 13.79 -4.15 -3.88
N SER A 92 14.84 -3.99 -4.69
CA SER A 92 14.78 -3.17 -5.91
C SER A 92 13.77 -3.69 -6.94
N GLU A 93 13.51 -4.99 -6.98
CA GLU A 93 12.65 -5.61 -8.00
C GLU A 93 11.30 -6.05 -7.49
N HIS A 94 11.22 -6.45 -6.23
CA HIS A 94 10.04 -7.07 -5.62
C HIS A 94 9.62 -6.34 -4.34
N ILE A 95 8.31 -6.27 -4.12
CA ILE A 95 7.73 -5.73 -2.90
C ILE A 95 6.54 -6.59 -2.46
N GLN A 96 6.38 -6.70 -1.14
CA GLN A 96 5.20 -7.28 -0.52
C GLN A 96 4.62 -6.27 0.46
N LEU A 97 3.36 -5.91 0.21
CA LEU A 97 2.63 -4.92 0.98
C LEU A 97 1.42 -5.58 1.64
N LEU A 98 1.16 -5.15 2.87
CA LEU A 98 -0.07 -5.46 3.59
C LEU A 98 -0.98 -4.24 3.51
N LEU A 99 -2.12 -4.42 2.86
CA LEU A 99 -3.19 -3.43 2.84
C LEU A 99 -4.19 -3.76 3.93
N VAL A 100 -4.72 -2.71 4.54
CA VAL A 100 -5.90 -2.79 5.38
C VAL A 100 -7.04 -2.10 4.64
N ARG A 101 -8.18 -2.76 4.62
CA ARG A 101 -9.45 -2.19 4.17
C ARG A 101 -10.43 -2.28 5.29
N ASP A 102 -11.07 -1.18 5.61
CA ASP A 102 -12.11 -1.18 6.61
C ASP A 102 -13.44 -1.61 5.99
N LEU A 103 -14.24 -2.36 6.75
CA LEU A 103 -15.49 -2.97 6.26
C LEU A 103 -16.73 -2.16 6.64
N TYR A 104 -16.58 -1.13 7.47
CA TYR A 104 -17.68 -0.24 7.89
C TYR A 104 -17.41 1.21 7.48
N GLU A 105 -18.45 1.84 6.96
CA GLU A 105 -18.59 3.30 6.94
C GLU A 105 -18.95 3.73 8.36
N GLY A 106 -18.01 4.40 9.05
CA GLY A 106 -18.29 5.10 10.30
C GLY A 106 -18.76 6.51 10.01
#